data_AF-A0A0S7EPT8-F1
#
_entry.id   AF-A0A0S7EPT8-F1
#
_cell.length_a   1.000
_cell.length_b   1.000
_cell.length_c   1.000
_cell.angle_alpha   90.00
_cell.angle_beta   90.00
_cell.angle_gamma   90.00
#
_symmetry.space_group_name_H-M   'P 1'
#
loop_
_entity.id
_entity.type
_entity.pdbx_description
1 polymer ?
#
loop_
_entity_poly.entity_id
_entity_poly.type
_entity_poly.pdbx_seq_one_letter_code
_entity_poly.pdbx_strand_id
1 'polypeptide(L)'
;YSNLTTNQVRTMEHKTEKRFHNLTHEQVEALDKVLTEVIPIHGRGNFPTLQVRAKDIIRVVKDQLMERDIQVKDIRLNGATASHVLVRDNGLGYRDLDIIFGVELPRQEDFQVIKEVVLGSLRDLLPCGVNRRKITCLTMKEAYVQKMVKVFNEHDRWSLILLSNNRSKTVGLRFVSSLRRQFEFSVD
;
A
#
# COMPACT_ATOMS: atom_id res chain seq x y z
N TYR A 1 34.97 1.81 -19.20
CA TYR A 1 34.95 0.47 -18.59
C TYR A 1 35.88 0.48 -17.39
N SER A 2 35.39 0.93 -16.24
CA SER A 2 36.17 1.11 -15.00
C SER A 2 35.99 -0.10 -14.10
N ASN A 3 37.10 -0.79 -13.83
CA ASN A 3 37.19 -1.96 -12.97
C ASN A 3 36.87 -1.58 -11.51
N LEU A 4 35.73 -2.04 -10.99
CA LEU A 4 35.47 -2.08 -9.56
C LEU A 4 36.39 -3.14 -8.94
N THR A 5 37.21 -2.74 -7.97
CA THR A 5 38.10 -3.67 -7.25
C THR A 5 37.29 -4.63 -6.37
N THR A 6 37.75 -5.88 -6.27
CA THR A 6 37.12 -7.00 -5.54
C THR A 6 36.71 -6.67 -4.09
N ASN A 7 37.39 -5.70 -3.46
CA ASN A 7 37.03 -5.22 -2.12
C ASN A 7 35.77 -4.35 -2.08
N GLN A 8 35.48 -3.57 -3.13
CA GLN A 8 34.25 -2.77 -3.22
C GLN A 8 33.02 -3.66 -3.44
N VAL A 9 33.15 -4.76 -4.20
CA VAL A 9 32.09 -5.75 -4.39
C VAL A 9 31.79 -6.48 -3.08
N ARG A 10 32.81 -6.99 -2.36
CA ARG A 10 32.64 -7.63 -1.04
C ARG A 10 32.00 -6.73 0.01
N THR A 11 32.35 -5.44 0.02
CA THR A 11 31.80 -4.47 0.99
C THR A 11 30.33 -4.13 0.69
N MET A 12 29.91 -4.18 -0.58
CA MET A 12 28.49 -4.05 -0.96
C MET A 12 27.69 -5.31 -0.61
N GLU A 13 28.23 -6.51 -0.86
CA GLU A 13 27.59 -7.78 -0.49
C GLU A 13 27.35 -7.90 1.02
N HIS A 14 28.35 -7.57 1.86
CA HIS A 14 28.23 -7.60 3.33
C HIS A 14 27.25 -6.55 3.89
N LYS A 15 26.96 -5.46 3.18
CA LYS A 15 25.95 -4.47 3.58
C LYS A 15 24.53 -4.95 3.28
N THR A 16 24.34 -5.72 2.22
CA THR A 16 23.03 -6.23 1.80
C THR A 16 22.51 -7.32 2.73
N GLU A 17 23.39 -8.18 3.25
CA GLU A 17 23.00 -9.27 4.18
C GLU A 17 22.50 -8.77 5.55
N LYS A 18 22.92 -7.57 6.01
CA LYS A 18 22.48 -7.01 7.31
C LYS A 18 21.12 -6.29 7.26
N ARG A 19 20.51 -6.12 6.09
CA ARG A 19 19.25 -5.38 5.95
C ARG A 19 18.01 -6.24 6.21
N PHE A 20 18.13 -7.56 6.07
CA PHE A 20 16.98 -8.46 6.12
C PHE A 20 17.04 -9.35 7.36
N HIS A 21 15.90 -9.48 8.04
CA HIS A 21 15.71 -10.39 9.14
C HIS A 21 14.34 -11.06 8.99
N ASN A 22 14.27 -12.35 9.33
CA ASN A 22 13.00 -13.06 9.36
C ASN A 22 12.23 -12.68 10.62
N LEU A 23 10.92 -12.51 10.47
CA LEU A 23 10.04 -12.30 11.62
C LEU A 23 10.02 -13.56 12.50
N THR A 24 10.01 -13.36 13.82
CA THR A 24 9.75 -14.44 14.78
C THR A 24 8.28 -14.88 14.71
N HIS A 25 7.93 -16.03 15.28
CA HIS A 25 6.55 -16.51 15.32
C HIS A 25 5.58 -15.46 15.94
N GLU A 26 5.96 -14.85 17.05
CA GLU A 26 5.15 -13.82 17.73
C GLU A 26 4.93 -12.57 16.86
N GLN A 27 5.93 -12.21 16.04
CA GLN A 27 5.84 -11.10 15.09
C GLN A 27 4.97 -11.48 13.88
N VAL A 28 5.02 -12.73 13.42
CA VAL A 28 4.11 -13.23 12.38
C VAL A 28 2.66 -13.22 12.86
N GLU A 29 2.38 -13.63 14.11
CA GLU A 29 1.04 -13.52 14.70
C GLU A 29 0.58 -12.05 14.83
N ALA A 30 1.48 -11.14 15.20
CA ALA A 30 1.17 -9.72 15.25
C ALA A 30 0.84 -9.17 13.86
N LEU A 31 1.59 -9.57 12.84
CA LEU A 31 1.31 -9.23 11.44
C LEU A 31 -0.04 -9.79 10.99
N ASP A 32 -0.36 -11.05 11.28
CA ASP A 32 -1.65 -11.63 10.92
C ASP A 32 -2.81 -10.87 11.58
N LYS A 33 -2.67 -10.51 12.87
CA LYS A 33 -3.66 -9.67 13.56
C LYS A 33 -3.88 -8.33 12.86
N VAL A 34 -2.81 -7.63 12.50
CA VAL A 34 -2.89 -6.38 11.72
C VAL A 34 -3.61 -6.60 10.38
N LEU A 35 -3.27 -7.68 9.66
CA LEU A 35 -3.80 -7.94 8.33
C LEU A 35 -5.26 -8.41 8.34
N THR A 36 -5.72 -9.00 9.46
CA THR A 36 -7.06 -9.56 9.65
C THR A 36 -8.01 -8.65 10.42
N GLU A 37 -7.51 -7.62 11.11
CA GLU A 37 -8.33 -6.61 11.77
C GLU A 37 -9.24 -5.91 10.77
N VAL A 38 -10.49 -5.71 11.17
CA VAL A 38 -11.47 -4.96 10.38
C VAL A 38 -11.25 -3.47 10.60
N ILE A 39 -11.00 -2.77 9.50
CA ILE A 39 -10.75 -1.33 9.45
C ILE A 39 -11.98 -0.66 8.83
N PRO A 40 -12.62 0.29 9.54
CA PRO A 40 -13.70 1.08 8.96
C PRO A 40 -13.12 2.13 8.01
N ILE A 41 -13.66 2.22 6.80
CA ILE A 41 -13.38 3.30 5.84
C ILE A 41 -14.69 4.05 5.62
N HIS A 42 -14.73 5.28 6.10
CA HIS A 42 -15.96 6.06 6.15
C HIS A 42 -16.22 6.77 4.82
N GLY A 43 -17.37 6.45 4.22
CA GLY A 43 -17.87 7.16 3.05
C GLY A 43 -18.38 8.55 3.41
N ARG A 44 -18.12 9.53 2.53
CA ARG A 44 -18.67 10.88 2.65
C ARG A 44 -20.14 10.91 2.24
N GLY A 45 -20.91 11.82 2.87
CA GLY A 45 -22.33 11.98 2.58
C GLY A 45 -23.13 10.73 2.97
N ASN A 46 -23.94 10.22 2.06
CA ASN A 46 -24.80 9.05 2.29
C ASN A 46 -24.12 7.71 1.92
N PHE A 47 -22.83 7.71 1.61
CA PHE A 47 -22.11 6.46 1.32
C PHE A 47 -21.87 5.67 2.62
N PRO A 48 -22.04 4.33 2.59
CA PRO A 48 -21.87 3.52 3.77
C PRO A 48 -20.42 3.52 4.27
N THR A 49 -20.21 3.08 5.51
CA THR A 49 -18.85 2.74 5.97
C THR A 49 -18.48 1.37 5.43
N LEU A 50 -17.34 1.25 4.75
CA LEU A 50 -16.78 -0.04 4.35
C LEU A 50 -16.12 -0.70 5.56
N GLN A 51 -16.35 -1.98 5.75
CA GLN A 51 -15.69 -2.80 6.76
C GLN A 51 -14.70 -3.71 6.05
N VAL A 52 -13.42 -3.34 6.04
CA VAL A 52 -12.41 -3.99 5.20
C VAL A 52 -11.28 -4.56 6.03
N ARG A 53 -10.67 -5.66 5.58
CA ARG A 53 -9.41 -6.16 6.16
C ARG A 53 -8.29 -5.83 5.19
N ALA A 54 -7.11 -5.53 5.71
CA ALA A 54 -5.95 -5.21 4.88
C ALA A 54 -5.64 -6.36 3.89
N LYS A 55 -5.71 -7.62 4.36
CA LYS A 55 -5.51 -8.80 3.51
C LYS A 55 -6.47 -8.89 2.33
N ASP A 56 -7.72 -8.45 2.51
CA ASP A 56 -8.74 -8.51 1.46
C ASP A 56 -8.48 -7.44 0.40
N ILE A 57 -8.15 -6.21 0.81
CA ILE A 57 -7.74 -5.14 -0.11
C ILE A 57 -6.49 -5.55 -0.89
N ILE A 58 -5.47 -6.04 -0.18
CA ILE A 58 -4.21 -6.49 -0.79
C ILE A 58 -4.48 -7.53 -1.88
N ARG A 59 -5.28 -8.54 -1.56
CA ARG A 59 -5.61 -9.61 -2.50
C ARG A 59 -6.35 -9.08 -3.73
N VAL A 60 -7.47 -8.37 -3.54
CA VAL A 60 -8.31 -7.90 -4.65
C VAL A 60 -7.55 -6.91 -5.54
N VAL A 61 -6.81 -5.96 -4.95
CA VAL A 61 -6.01 -4.99 -5.71
C VAL A 61 -4.89 -5.70 -6.49
N LYS A 62 -4.18 -6.64 -5.86
CA LYS A 62 -3.12 -7.41 -6.55
C LYS A 62 -3.69 -8.16 -7.75
N ASP A 63 -4.76 -8.93 -7.54
CA ASP A 63 -5.36 -9.77 -8.58
C ASP A 63 -5.84 -8.89 -9.75
N GLN A 64 -6.55 -7.79 -9.47
CA GLN A 64 -7.03 -6.85 -10.49
C GLN A 64 -5.90 -6.08 -11.21
N LEU A 65 -4.78 -5.77 -10.54
CA LEU A 65 -3.63 -5.17 -11.23
C LEU A 65 -3.01 -6.15 -12.24
N MET A 66 -2.85 -7.41 -11.83
CA MET A 66 -2.28 -8.46 -12.68
C MET A 66 -3.19 -8.76 -13.89
N GLU A 67 -4.52 -8.77 -13.71
CA GLU A 67 -5.50 -8.88 -14.80
C GLU A 67 -5.45 -7.72 -15.80
N ARG A 68 -4.87 -6.59 -15.41
CA ARG A 68 -4.74 -5.37 -16.22
C ARG A 68 -3.30 -5.15 -16.70
N ASP A 69 -2.50 -6.21 -16.73
CA ASP A 69 -1.11 -6.24 -17.19
C ASP A 69 -0.16 -5.33 -16.39
N ILE A 70 -0.51 -5.00 -15.14
CA ILE A 70 0.40 -4.35 -14.20
C ILE A 70 1.05 -5.40 -13.31
N GLN A 71 2.34 -5.66 -13.53
CA GLN A 71 3.09 -6.62 -12.72
C GLN A 71 3.27 -6.10 -11.29
N VAL A 72 3.03 -6.98 -10.32
CA VAL A 72 3.28 -6.73 -8.89
C VAL A 72 4.48 -7.58 -8.45
N LYS A 73 5.60 -6.92 -8.14
CA LYS A 73 6.87 -7.54 -7.74
C LYS A 73 6.87 -7.96 -6.28
N ASP A 74 6.37 -7.08 -5.42
CA ASP A 74 6.31 -7.27 -3.98
C ASP A 74 5.17 -6.47 -3.37
N ILE A 75 4.80 -6.83 -2.15
CA ILE A 75 3.85 -6.09 -1.32
C ILE A 75 4.47 -5.96 0.05
N ARG A 76 4.55 -4.74 0.57
CA ARG A 76 5.17 -4.43 1.86
C ARG A 76 4.21 -3.65 2.73
N LEU A 77 4.24 -3.94 4.02
CA LEU A 77 3.67 -3.09 5.05
C LEU A 77 4.74 -2.09 5.49
N ASN A 78 4.38 -0.82 5.65
CA ASN A 78 5.29 0.24 6.04
C ASN A 78 4.72 1.10 7.19
N GLY A 79 5.52 2.07 7.64
CA GLY A 79 5.15 3.05 8.66
C GLY A 79 5.03 2.45 10.06
N ALA A 80 4.42 3.20 10.97
CA ALA A 80 4.29 2.83 12.38
C ALA A 80 3.65 1.43 12.60
N THR A 81 2.79 0.98 11.68
CA THR A 81 2.19 -0.37 11.76
C THR A 81 3.25 -1.46 11.58
N ALA A 82 4.25 -1.28 10.70
CA ALA A 82 5.35 -2.23 10.57
C ALA A 82 6.20 -2.27 11.85
N SER A 83 6.50 -1.11 12.45
CA SER A 83 7.23 -1.02 13.71
C SER A 83 6.47 -1.66 14.88
N HIS A 84 5.14 -1.53 14.91
CA HIS A 84 4.27 -2.21 15.87
C HIS A 84 4.29 -3.74 15.75
N VAL A 85 4.37 -4.27 14.53
CA VAL A 85 4.53 -5.71 14.30
C VAL A 85 5.86 -6.21 14.88
N LEU A 86 6.92 -5.41 14.77
CA LEU A 86 8.25 -5.78 15.27
C LEU A 86 8.37 -5.68 16.80
N VAL A 87 7.75 -4.67 17.41
CA VAL A 87 7.79 -4.40 18.85
C VAL A 87 6.37 -4.15 19.37
N ARG A 88 5.82 -5.12 20.11
CA ARG A 88 4.50 -4.98 20.77
C ARG A 88 4.55 -3.88 21.85
N ASP A 89 3.45 -3.13 21.99
CA ASP A 89 3.27 -2.04 22.99
C ASP A 89 4.29 -0.89 22.95
N ASN A 90 4.76 -0.53 21.76
CA ASN A 90 5.62 0.63 21.51
C ASN A 90 4.94 2.01 21.73
N GLY A 91 3.77 2.09 22.37
CA GLY A 91 3.03 3.34 22.62
C GLY A 91 2.47 4.04 21.37
N LEU A 92 2.86 3.58 20.19
CA LEU A 92 2.37 4.00 18.88
C LEU A 92 1.05 3.28 18.60
N GLY A 93 -0.04 3.79 19.18
CA GLY A 93 -1.38 3.25 18.93
C GLY A 93 -1.66 3.02 17.44
N TYR A 94 -2.40 1.95 17.12
CA TYR A 94 -2.83 1.57 15.78
C TYR A 94 -3.52 2.73 15.07
N ARG A 95 -2.82 3.43 14.17
CA ARG A 95 -3.43 4.57 13.47
C ARG A 95 -3.36 4.47 11.95
N ASP A 96 -2.18 4.32 11.37
CA ASP A 96 -2.08 4.41 9.90
C ASP A 96 -1.58 3.11 9.27
N LEU A 97 -2.43 2.52 8.42
CA LEU A 97 -2.08 1.36 7.62
C LEU A 97 -1.50 1.84 6.29
N ASP A 98 -0.28 1.42 5.99
CA ASP A 98 0.44 1.89 4.82
C ASP A 98 1.00 0.72 4.03
N ILE A 99 0.37 0.44 2.89
CA ILE A 99 0.67 -0.70 2.04
C ILE A 99 1.38 -0.21 0.80
N ILE A 100 2.55 -0.77 0.51
CA ILE A 100 3.34 -0.50 -0.69
C ILE A 100 3.24 -1.71 -1.60
N PHE A 101 2.69 -1.51 -2.80
CA PHE A 101 2.79 -2.42 -3.94
C PHE A 101 4.01 -2.01 -4.76
N GLY A 102 5.02 -2.87 -4.82
CA GLY A 102 6.09 -2.75 -5.80
C GLY A 102 5.55 -3.17 -7.17
N VAL A 103 5.46 -2.25 -8.13
CA VAL A 103 4.83 -2.48 -9.43
C VAL A 103 5.68 -2.01 -10.59
N GLU A 104 5.38 -2.46 -11.81
CA GLU A 104 5.96 -1.89 -13.03
C GLU A 104 5.04 -0.83 -13.64
N LEU A 105 5.55 0.40 -13.80
CA LEU A 105 4.82 1.52 -14.39
C LEU A 105 5.64 2.13 -15.54
N PRO A 106 5.72 1.43 -16.69
CA PRO A 106 6.45 1.93 -17.86
C PRO A 106 5.80 3.19 -18.44
N ARG A 107 4.48 3.35 -18.32
CA ARG A 107 3.72 4.42 -18.98
C ARG A 107 2.94 5.29 -17.99
N GLN A 108 2.65 6.52 -18.40
CA GLN A 108 1.83 7.43 -17.60
C GLN A 108 0.36 7.00 -17.53
N GLU A 109 -0.14 6.27 -18.53
CA GLU A 109 -1.50 5.74 -18.54
C GLU A 109 -1.74 4.68 -17.45
N ASP A 110 -0.69 3.98 -17.01
CA ASP A 110 -0.80 2.93 -15.98
C ASP A 110 -1.29 3.49 -14.64
N PHE A 111 -1.09 4.80 -14.38
CA PHE A 111 -1.67 5.49 -13.20
C PHE A 111 -3.19 5.57 -13.24
N GLN A 112 -3.77 5.70 -14.43
CA GLN A 112 -5.22 5.69 -14.60
C GLN A 112 -5.75 4.27 -14.35
N VAL A 113 -5.03 3.24 -14.80
CA VAL A 113 -5.36 1.84 -14.52
C VAL A 113 -5.30 1.55 -13.01
N ILE A 114 -4.23 1.96 -12.30
CA ILE A 114 -4.13 1.83 -10.83
C ILE A 114 -5.35 2.45 -10.15
N LYS A 115 -5.69 3.68 -10.54
CA LYS A 115 -6.83 4.40 -9.97
C LYS A 115 -8.14 3.63 -10.19
N GLU A 116 -8.38 3.13 -11.40
CA GLU A 116 -9.57 2.35 -11.72
C GLU A 116 -9.64 1.05 -10.95
N VAL A 117 -8.50 0.33 -10.84
CA VAL A 117 -8.39 -0.91 -10.06
C VAL A 117 -8.72 -0.66 -8.60
N VAL A 118 -8.08 0.34 -7.96
CA VAL A 118 -8.33 0.61 -6.53
C VAL A 118 -9.78 1.01 -6.29
N LEU A 119 -10.35 1.89 -7.12
CA LEU A 119 -11.74 2.33 -6.95
C LEU A 119 -12.75 1.21 -7.25
N GLY A 120 -12.44 0.34 -8.22
CA GLY A 120 -13.19 -0.88 -8.52
C GLY A 120 -13.15 -1.87 -7.35
N SER A 121 -11.96 -2.13 -6.82
CA SER A 121 -11.75 -2.97 -5.63
C SER A 121 -12.56 -2.48 -4.43
N LEU A 122 -12.56 -1.17 -4.13
CA LEU A 122 -13.37 -0.59 -3.05
C LEU A 122 -14.88 -0.76 -3.31
N ARG A 123 -15.31 -0.67 -4.57
CA ARG A 123 -16.72 -0.88 -4.94
C ARG A 123 -17.13 -2.33 -4.70
N ASP A 124 -16.23 -3.28 -4.95
CA ASP A 124 -16.50 -4.71 -4.73
C ASP A 124 -16.59 -5.07 -3.24
N LEU A 125 -15.99 -4.24 -2.37
CA LEU A 125 -16.06 -4.31 -0.91
C LEU A 125 -17.28 -3.60 -0.29
N LEU A 126 -18.15 -2.97 -1.09
CA LEU A 126 -19.38 -2.36 -0.59
C LEU A 126 -20.30 -3.41 0.09
N PRO A 127 -21.01 -3.07 1.18
CA PRO A 127 -21.91 -3.98 1.87
C PRO A 127 -22.97 -4.61 0.95
N CYS A 128 -23.44 -5.80 1.35
CA CYS A 128 -24.57 -6.46 0.68
C CYS A 128 -25.80 -5.55 0.70
N GLY A 129 -26.53 -5.48 -0.42
CA GLY A 129 -27.71 -4.62 -0.58
C GLY A 129 -27.43 -3.26 -1.24
N VAL A 130 -26.17 -2.87 -1.42
CA VAL A 130 -25.84 -1.68 -2.21
C VAL A 130 -25.94 -1.98 -3.71
N ASN A 131 -26.72 -1.18 -4.44
CA ASN A 131 -26.81 -1.30 -5.90
C ASN A 131 -25.53 -0.76 -6.59
N ARG A 132 -24.55 -1.64 -6.76
CA ARG A 132 -23.24 -1.31 -7.35
C ARG A 132 -23.32 -0.88 -8.82
N ARG A 133 -24.39 -1.20 -9.55
CA ARG A 133 -24.52 -0.89 -10.99
C ARG A 133 -24.56 0.61 -11.27
N LYS A 134 -25.06 1.41 -10.32
CA LYS A 134 -25.14 2.88 -10.45
C LYS A 134 -23.90 3.58 -9.89
N ILE A 135 -22.95 2.85 -9.30
CA ILE A 135 -21.78 3.41 -8.63
C ILE A 135 -20.59 3.41 -9.57
N THR A 136 -20.11 4.61 -9.92
CA THR A 136 -18.99 4.84 -10.83
C THR A 136 -17.68 5.04 -10.07
N CYS A 137 -16.55 4.92 -10.75
CA CYS A 137 -15.24 5.25 -10.19
C CYS A 137 -15.19 6.70 -9.65
N LEU A 138 -15.84 7.65 -10.33
CA LEU A 138 -15.90 9.04 -9.87
C LEU A 138 -16.60 9.13 -8.51
N THR A 139 -17.78 8.51 -8.36
CA THR A 139 -18.51 8.53 -7.09
C THR A 139 -17.74 7.83 -5.97
N MET A 140 -17.04 6.73 -6.27
CA MET A 140 -16.19 6.06 -5.27
C MET A 140 -15.02 6.93 -4.83
N LYS A 141 -14.40 7.67 -5.76
CA LYS A 141 -13.32 8.61 -5.44
C LYS A 141 -13.83 9.70 -4.51
N GLU A 142 -14.95 10.32 -4.84
CA GLU A 142 -15.53 11.40 -4.04
C GLU A 142 -15.95 10.94 -2.65
N ALA A 143 -16.49 9.72 -2.55
CA ALA A 143 -16.97 9.15 -1.30
C ALA A 143 -15.84 8.69 -0.37
N TYR A 144 -14.81 8.01 -0.90
CA TYR A 144 -13.87 7.25 -0.07
C TYR A 144 -12.41 7.68 -0.18
N VAL A 145 -12.06 8.63 -1.05
CA VAL A 145 -10.67 9.03 -1.23
C VAL A 145 -10.42 10.41 -0.65
N GLN A 146 -9.45 10.49 0.26
CA GLN A 146 -9.01 11.75 0.87
C GLN A 146 -7.98 12.46 0.00
N LYS A 147 -7.00 11.72 -0.53
CA LYS A 147 -5.91 12.27 -1.33
C LYS A 147 -5.46 11.28 -2.40
N MET A 148 -5.14 11.77 -3.59
CA MET A 148 -4.43 11.02 -4.62
C MET A 148 -3.19 11.80 -5.05
N VAL A 149 -2.08 11.11 -5.22
CA VAL A 149 -0.82 11.68 -5.73
C VAL A 149 -0.31 10.77 -6.85
N LYS A 150 0.25 11.39 -7.89
CA LYS A 150 0.99 10.71 -8.94
C LYS A 150 2.29 11.46 -9.18
N VAL A 151 3.38 10.73 -9.29
CA VAL A 151 4.69 11.25 -9.67
C VAL A 151 5.20 10.37 -10.79
N PHE A 152 5.49 10.98 -11.93
CA PHE A 152 6.06 10.32 -13.09
C PHE A 152 7.12 11.24 -13.70
N ASN A 153 8.38 10.96 -13.38
CA ASN A 153 9.54 11.62 -13.94
C ASN A 153 10.66 10.59 -14.19
N GLU A 154 11.84 11.05 -14.60
CA GLU A 154 12.97 10.18 -14.95
C GLU A 154 13.46 9.30 -13.79
N HIS A 155 13.26 9.73 -12.54
CA HIS A 155 13.79 9.07 -11.35
C HIS A 155 12.71 8.44 -10.47
N ASP A 156 11.55 9.08 -10.40
CA ASP A 156 10.46 8.72 -9.51
C ASP A 156 9.19 8.40 -10.30
N ARG A 157 8.69 7.19 -10.12
CA ARG A 157 7.47 6.67 -10.72
C ARG A 157 6.65 5.98 -9.65
N TRP A 158 5.70 6.72 -9.06
CA TRP A 158 4.88 6.20 -7.99
C TRP A 158 3.54 6.93 -7.84
N SER A 159 2.55 6.21 -7.31
CA SER A 159 1.24 6.76 -6.96
C SER A 159 0.89 6.48 -5.50
N LEU A 160 0.10 7.36 -4.89
CA LEU A 160 -0.48 7.18 -3.57
C LEU A 160 -1.98 7.44 -3.66
N ILE A 161 -2.78 6.55 -3.09
CA ILE A 161 -4.20 6.74 -2.84
C ILE A 161 -4.43 6.60 -1.34
N LEU A 162 -4.80 7.71 -0.69
CA LEU A 162 -5.13 7.76 0.73
C LEU A 162 -6.64 7.73 0.89
N LEU A 163 -7.14 6.71 1.59
CA LEU A 163 -8.56 6.49 1.81
C LEU A 163 -9.06 7.31 3.01
N SER A 164 -10.30 7.77 2.89
CA SER A 164 -11.02 8.55 3.89
C SER A 164 -11.28 7.71 5.13
N ASN A 165 -10.83 8.21 6.27
CA ASN A 165 -11.11 7.60 7.55
C ASN A 165 -11.16 8.72 8.60
N ASN A 166 -11.91 8.48 9.68
CA ASN A 166 -12.21 9.48 10.70
C ASN A 166 -10.94 9.81 11.49
N ARG A 167 -11.01 10.81 12.38
CA ARG A 167 -9.89 11.52 13.06
C ARG A 167 -8.73 10.70 13.68
N SER A 168 -8.72 9.37 13.63
CA SER A 168 -7.69 8.55 14.27
C SER A 168 -7.02 7.50 13.39
N LYS A 169 -7.48 7.18 12.18
CA LYS A 169 -6.84 6.14 11.36
C LYS A 169 -6.81 6.52 9.87
N THR A 170 -5.82 6.07 9.09
CA THR A 170 -5.78 6.22 7.62
C THR A 170 -5.33 4.93 6.93
N VAL A 171 -5.78 4.72 5.69
CA VAL A 171 -5.31 3.60 4.85
C VAL A 171 -4.68 4.18 3.59
N GLY A 172 -3.36 4.04 3.48
CA GLY A 172 -2.57 4.46 2.33
C GLY A 172 -2.22 3.26 1.45
N LEU A 173 -2.55 3.37 0.16
CA LEU A 173 -2.11 2.42 -0.86
C LEU A 173 -1.09 3.13 -1.77
N ARG A 174 0.16 2.69 -1.71
CA ARG A 174 1.25 3.19 -2.56
C ARG A 174 1.60 2.19 -3.64
N PHE A 175 1.80 2.68 -4.85
CA PHE A 175 2.19 1.90 -6.02
C PHE A 175 3.52 2.44 -6.49
N VAL A 176 4.60 1.72 -6.26
CA VAL A 176 5.96 2.22 -6.44
C VAL A 176 6.66 1.40 -7.50
N SER A 177 7.10 2.07 -8.57
CA SER A 177 7.95 1.49 -9.60
C SER A 177 9.40 1.90 -9.44
N SER A 178 9.65 3.20 -9.27
CA SER A 178 10.97 3.72 -8.91
C SER A 178 10.84 4.86 -7.90
N LEU A 179 11.77 4.91 -6.95
CA LEU A 179 11.84 5.97 -5.93
C LEU A 179 13.30 6.22 -5.56
N ARG A 180 13.84 7.40 -5.86
CA ARG A 180 15.25 7.74 -5.67
C ARG A 180 15.65 7.90 -4.19
N ARG A 181 14.71 8.28 -3.32
CA ARG A 181 14.91 8.39 -1.86
C ARG A 181 13.90 7.52 -1.11
N GLN A 182 14.27 6.26 -0.87
CA GLN A 182 13.49 5.38 0.02
C GLN A 182 13.67 5.74 1.51
N PHE A 183 14.72 6.48 1.86
CA PHE A 183 15.15 6.74 3.25
C PHE A 183 14.64 8.06 3.88
N GLU A 184 13.91 8.91 3.15
CA GLU A 184 13.27 10.09 3.76
C GLU A 184 11.93 9.78 4.44
N PHE A 185 11.47 8.53 4.35
CA PHE A 185 10.30 8.02 5.09
C PHE A 185 10.68 7.07 6.23
N SER A 186 11.98 6.94 6.55
CA SER A 186 12.45 6.02 7.59
C SER A 186 12.91 6.78 8.83
N VAL A 187 11.95 7.19 9.67
CA VAL A 187 12.15 7.34 11.12
C VAL A 187 10.86 7.00 11.87
N ASP A 188 10.13 5.96 11.43
CA ASP A 188 8.98 5.41 12.16
C ASP A 188 9.17 3.91 12.35
#